data_AF-A0A1F6H7B6-F1
#
_entry.id   AF-A0A1F6H7B6-F1
#
_cell.length_a   1.000
_cell.length_b   1.000
_cell.length_c   1.000
_cell.angle_alpha   90.00
_cell.angle_beta   90.00
_cell.angle_gamma   90.00
#
_symmetry.space_group_name_H-M   'P 1'
#
loop_
_entity.id
_entity.type
_entity.pdbx_description
1 polymer ?
#
loop_
_entity_poly.entity_id
_entity_poly.type
_entity_poly.pdbx_seq_one_letter_code
_entity_poly.pdbx_strand_id
1 'polypeptide(L)'
;MTDFSLSGIKDREEMIRLFDGYSIERKEELDQKKTKKGLVKSYLLETVDGFQDTVKTFSDILIPYSSEFSQIDEGLYKVSDKISGKYMGFLESFWDGRYIVFYSLEHSEIIDKWIKNLVLSSPLLDHVWLSGWTFEMLWEKVKELSNPNRFTRIVFEHESIFEIDSDIDEINNEEEIVDEEDQPIFERRSSKIALVDRIRLLKDKLSHFQKLYSPMYSITQLRFPSPIAKGGHDFFHFGKATNRSESFRDHRSHVLYILKIYRELIKRTQDIAWYSIEKVSVQKGGEFQKLIGAPLIVEFKDPLNEETFNHFIDSTFRRVKNRFRFWGNPIKLGPKKVHVYGVDKHLWQPIFLEITDKHIIAIIPKGTCGNTVHRLVSNIQIYLDPAAKITLGNKPYREIADDSSKGITYEQY
;
A
#
# COMPACT_ATOMS: atom_id res chain seq x y z
N MET A 1 9.39 -32.99 -0.19
CA MET A 1 8.10 -32.73 -0.85
C MET A 1 8.28 -31.53 -1.76
N THR A 2 8.40 -31.85 -3.04
CA THR A 2 8.93 -31.09 -4.18
C THR A 2 7.96 -31.38 -5.31
N ASP A 3 7.49 -30.35 -6.01
CA ASP A 3 6.53 -30.42 -7.12
C ASP A 3 5.23 -31.20 -6.84
N PHE A 4 4.50 -30.84 -5.78
CA PHE A 4 3.06 -31.07 -5.85
C PHE A 4 2.57 -30.31 -7.09
N SER A 5 1.96 -31.05 -8.02
CA SER A 5 1.55 -30.57 -9.33
C SER A 5 0.59 -29.38 -9.20
N LEU A 6 1.15 -28.17 -9.15
CA LEU A 6 0.42 -26.90 -9.22
C LEU A 6 -0.33 -26.77 -10.56
N SER A 7 -0.02 -27.62 -11.54
CA SER A 7 -0.80 -27.82 -12.77
C SER A 7 -2.07 -28.64 -12.59
N GLY A 8 -2.22 -29.35 -11.47
CA GLY A 8 -3.40 -30.16 -11.17
C GLY A 8 -4.52 -29.43 -10.44
N ILE A 9 -4.33 -28.18 -10.00
CA ILE A 9 -5.34 -27.42 -9.25
C ILE A 9 -6.39 -26.88 -10.22
N LYS A 10 -7.65 -27.28 -10.02
CA LYS A 10 -8.76 -27.03 -10.94
C LYS A 10 -9.78 -26.03 -10.43
N ASP A 11 -9.85 -25.80 -9.13
CA ASP A 11 -10.87 -24.92 -8.53
C ASP A 11 -10.37 -24.25 -7.24
N ARG A 12 -11.21 -23.38 -6.68
CA ARG A 12 -10.92 -22.65 -5.44
C ARG A 12 -10.77 -23.57 -4.23
N GLU A 13 -11.55 -24.66 -4.12
CA GLU A 13 -11.44 -25.57 -2.98
C GLU A 13 -10.07 -26.26 -2.96
N GLU A 14 -9.60 -26.75 -4.10
CA GLU A 14 -8.29 -27.38 -4.24
C GLU A 14 -7.15 -26.39 -3.92
N MET A 15 -7.26 -25.15 -4.39
CA MET A 15 -6.32 -24.06 -4.06
C MET A 15 -6.28 -23.78 -2.55
N ILE A 16 -7.44 -23.70 -1.89
CA ILE A 16 -7.53 -23.52 -0.43
C ILE A 16 -6.90 -24.71 0.31
N ARG A 17 -7.21 -25.95 -0.09
CA ARG A 17 -6.64 -27.16 0.52
C ARG A 17 -5.11 -27.20 0.40
N LEU A 18 -4.59 -26.82 -0.77
CA LEU A 18 -3.15 -26.69 -1.00
C LEU A 18 -2.51 -25.70 -0.02
N PHE A 19 -3.06 -24.49 0.08
CA PHE A 19 -2.50 -23.46 0.95
C PHE A 19 -2.66 -23.80 2.44
N ASP A 20 -3.78 -24.40 2.86
CA ASP A 20 -3.95 -24.86 4.25
C ASP A 20 -2.91 -25.92 4.60
N GLY A 21 -2.73 -26.95 3.75
CA GLY A 21 -1.72 -27.98 3.97
C GLY A 21 -0.30 -27.39 4.06
N TYR A 22 0.02 -26.44 3.18
CA TYR A 22 1.30 -25.72 3.22
C TYR A 22 1.46 -24.89 4.50
N SER A 23 0.40 -24.18 4.93
CA SER A 23 0.40 -23.34 6.12
C SER A 23 0.64 -24.13 7.41
N ILE A 24 0.05 -25.32 7.54
CA ILE A 24 0.28 -26.22 8.68
C ILE A 24 1.77 -26.60 8.75
N GLU A 25 2.33 -27.12 7.66
CA GLU A 25 3.74 -27.55 7.60
C GLU A 25 4.69 -26.39 7.94
N ARG A 26 4.44 -25.20 7.38
CA ARG A 26 5.28 -24.01 7.63
C ARG A 26 5.13 -23.50 9.07
N LYS A 27 3.95 -23.64 9.69
CA LYS A 27 3.74 -23.24 11.07
C LYS A 27 4.57 -24.09 12.03
N GLU A 28 4.61 -25.40 11.80
CA GLU A 28 5.44 -26.33 12.57
C GLU A 28 6.93 -25.97 12.44
N GLU A 29 7.40 -25.67 11.23
CA GLU A 29 8.79 -25.23 11.01
C GLU A 29 9.10 -23.89 11.69
N LEU A 30 8.16 -22.94 11.65
CA LEU A 30 8.29 -21.64 12.32
C LEU A 30 8.44 -21.81 13.84
N ASP A 31 7.62 -22.67 14.45
CA ASP A 31 7.69 -22.94 15.89
C ASP A 31 8.98 -23.63 16.29
N GLN A 32 9.53 -24.46 15.41
CA GLN A 32 10.82 -25.11 15.59
C GLN A 32 12.02 -24.21 15.22
N LYS A 33 11.79 -22.97 14.75
CA LYS A 33 12.81 -22.05 14.23
C LYS A 33 13.67 -22.64 13.10
N LYS A 34 13.09 -23.52 12.28
CA LYS A 34 13.77 -24.26 11.20
C LYS A 34 13.21 -23.93 9.82
N THR A 35 12.78 -22.69 9.60
CA THR A 35 12.12 -22.29 8.36
C THR A 35 13.10 -22.31 7.19
N LYS A 36 12.96 -23.29 6.29
CA LYS A 36 13.76 -23.41 5.06
C LYS A 36 13.05 -22.88 3.82
N LYS A 37 11.72 -22.75 3.86
CA LYS A 37 10.86 -22.33 2.74
C LYS A 37 10.04 -21.08 3.09
N GLY A 38 9.53 -20.39 2.08
CA GLY A 38 8.69 -19.21 2.24
C GLY A 38 7.37 -19.48 2.97
N LEU A 39 6.71 -18.42 3.45
CA LEU A 39 5.33 -18.47 3.94
C LEU A 39 4.35 -18.14 2.81
N VAL A 40 3.06 -18.48 2.98
CA VAL A 40 2.01 -17.99 2.07
C VAL A 40 1.95 -16.46 2.15
N LYS A 41 2.04 -15.81 0.99
CA LYS A 41 1.96 -14.36 0.84
C LYS A 41 0.74 -14.01 0.03
N SER A 42 0.12 -12.90 0.38
CA SER A 42 -1.00 -12.31 -0.36
C SER A 42 -0.64 -10.88 -0.73
N TYR A 43 -0.92 -10.45 -1.96
CA TYR A 43 -0.70 -9.07 -2.39
C TYR A 43 -2.04 -8.48 -2.79
N LEU A 44 -2.48 -7.48 -2.06
CA LEU A 44 -3.71 -6.74 -2.29
C LEU A 44 -3.40 -5.61 -3.27
N LEU A 45 -4.04 -5.67 -4.43
CA LEU A 45 -3.89 -4.71 -5.52
C LEU A 45 -5.25 -4.11 -5.88
N GLU A 46 -5.20 -2.94 -6.49
CA GLU A 46 -6.37 -2.19 -6.93
C GLU A 46 -6.27 -1.85 -8.42
N THR A 47 -7.41 -1.84 -9.09
CA THR A 47 -7.59 -1.45 -10.51
C THR A 47 -8.51 -0.24 -10.64
N VAL A 48 -9.12 -0.01 -11.81
CA VAL A 48 -10.06 1.08 -12.08
C VAL A 48 -11.49 0.77 -11.64
N ASP A 49 -12.26 1.81 -11.33
CA ASP A 49 -13.69 1.69 -11.05
C ASP A 49 -14.37 1.28 -12.35
N GLY A 50 -15.28 0.30 -12.28
CA GLY A 50 -15.89 -0.28 -13.48
C GLY A 50 -14.88 -0.99 -14.38
N PHE A 51 -13.89 -1.69 -13.81
CA PHE A 51 -12.89 -2.42 -14.61
C PHE A 51 -13.54 -3.36 -15.65
N GLN A 52 -14.64 -4.02 -15.28
CA GLN A 52 -15.45 -4.83 -16.20
C GLN A 52 -16.02 -4.06 -17.41
N ASP A 53 -16.25 -2.76 -17.27
CA ASP A 53 -16.76 -1.90 -18.35
C ASP A 53 -15.63 -1.40 -19.26
N THR A 54 -14.37 -1.68 -18.90
CA THR A 54 -13.24 -1.37 -19.77
C THR A 54 -13.07 -2.43 -20.84
N VAL A 55 -12.51 -2.04 -21.99
CA VAL A 55 -12.14 -2.99 -23.07
C VAL A 55 -11.03 -3.95 -22.62
N LYS A 56 -10.35 -3.66 -21.50
CA LYS A 56 -9.20 -4.43 -21.02
C LYS A 56 -9.63 -5.46 -19.98
N THR A 57 -9.10 -6.67 -20.15
CA THR A 57 -9.26 -7.80 -19.24
C THR A 57 -8.04 -7.91 -18.30
N PHE A 58 -8.14 -8.73 -17.25
CA PHE A 58 -6.96 -9.06 -16.43
C PHE A 58 -5.85 -9.70 -17.24
N SER A 59 -6.21 -10.47 -18.27
CA SER A 59 -5.26 -11.01 -19.23
C SER A 59 -4.47 -9.88 -19.90
N ASP A 60 -5.10 -8.77 -20.31
CA ASP A 60 -4.38 -7.66 -20.93
C ASP A 60 -3.39 -6.96 -19.99
N ILE A 61 -3.67 -6.97 -18.69
CA ILE A 61 -2.78 -6.42 -17.66
C ILE A 61 -1.59 -7.37 -17.41
N LEU A 62 -1.85 -8.69 -17.39
CA LEU A 62 -0.91 -9.69 -16.91
C LEU A 62 -0.13 -10.40 -18.02
N ILE A 63 -0.65 -10.54 -19.23
CA ILE A 63 0.02 -11.19 -20.39
C ILE A 63 1.39 -10.58 -20.70
N PRO A 64 1.64 -9.26 -20.55
CA PRO A 64 2.98 -8.73 -20.73
C PRO A 64 4.01 -9.36 -19.76
N TYR A 65 3.55 -9.84 -18.60
CA TYR A 65 4.37 -10.33 -17.47
C TYR A 65 4.18 -11.82 -17.14
N SER A 66 3.18 -12.49 -17.73
CA SER A 66 2.87 -13.89 -17.50
C SER A 66 2.99 -14.72 -18.78
N SER A 67 3.51 -15.94 -18.65
CA SER A 67 3.57 -16.94 -19.74
C SER A 67 2.24 -17.68 -19.87
N GLU A 68 1.56 -17.89 -18.75
CA GLU A 68 0.30 -18.61 -18.65
C GLU A 68 -0.63 -17.86 -17.68
N PHE A 69 -1.82 -17.54 -18.17
CA PHE A 69 -2.91 -16.95 -17.40
C PHE A 69 -4.19 -17.70 -17.74
N SER A 70 -4.65 -18.57 -16.84
CA SER A 70 -5.82 -19.44 -17.08
C SER A 70 -6.82 -19.33 -15.96
N GLN A 71 -8.09 -19.14 -16.30
CA GLN A 71 -9.17 -19.12 -15.33
C GLN A 71 -9.47 -20.56 -14.88
N ILE A 72 -9.54 -20.76 -13.56
CA ILE A 72 -9.84 -22.07 -12.96
C ILE A 72 -11.17 -22.06 -12.19
N ASP A 73 -11.65 -20.88 -11.77
CA ASP A 73 -12.95 -20.71 -11.13
C ASP A 73 -13.47 -19.28 -11.41
N GLU A 74 -14.71 -18.96 -11.05
CA GLU A 74 -15.26 -17.62 -11.18
C GLU A 74 -14.39 -16.61 -10.43
N GLY A 75 -13.80 -15.65 -11.16
CA GLY A 75 -12.91 -14.65 -10.59
C GLY A 75 -11.56 -15.19 -10.07
N LEU A 76 -11.20 -16.45 -10.37
CA LEU A 76 -9.95 -17.06 -9.91
C LEU A 76 -9.10 -17.55 -11.08
N TYR A 77 -7.84 -17.15 -11.08
CA TYR A 77 -6.90 -17.40 -12.16
C TYR A 77 -5.60 -17.97 -11.65
N LYS A 78 -4.98 -18.81 -12.47
CA LYS A 78 -3.65 -19.34 -12.30
C LYS A 78 -2.65 -18.47 -13.07
N VAL A 79 -1.50 -18.17 -12.46
CA VAL A 79 -0.50 -17.27 -13.05
C VAL A 79 0.90 -17.87 -13.01
N SER A 80 1.58 -17.87 -14.17
CA SER A 80 2.98 -18.27 -14.33
C SER A 80 3.82 -17.12 -14.88
N ASP A 81 5.07 -17.00 -14.46
CA ASP A 81 6.00 -15.96 -14.90
C ASP A 81 6.41 -16.16 -16.36
N LYS A 82 6.47 -15.05 -17.12
CA LYS A 82 6.74 -15.11 -18.55
C LYS A 82 8.15 -15.59 -18.89
N ILE A 83 9.14 -15.14 -18.13
CA ILE A 83 10.56 -15.33 -18.44
C ILE A 83 11.00 -16.74 -18.07
N SER A 84 10.65 -17.15 -16.85
CA SER A 84 11.06 -18.44 -16.30
C SER A 84 10.08 -19.58 -16.63
N GLY A 85 8.85 -19.28 -17.05
CA GLY A 85 7.77 -20.25 -17.16
C GLY A 85 7.31 -20.81 -15.80
N LYS A 86 7.87 -20.29 -14.70
CA LYS A 86 7.64 -20.80 -13.35
C LYS A 86 6.27 -20.38 -12.86
N TYR A 87 5.57 -21.28 -12.20
CA TYR A 87 4.33 -20.94 -11.51
C TYR A 87 4.56 -19.89 -10.41
N MET A 88 3.78 -18.82 -10.42
CA MET A 88 3.93 -17.71 -9.47
C MET A 88 2.86 -17.68 -8.39
N GLY A 89 1.64 -18.12 -8.71
CA GLY A 89 0.54 -18.06 -7.75
C GLY A 89 -0.85 -18.02 -8.36
N PHE A 90 -1.83 -17.79 -7.49
CA PHE A 90 -3.22 -17.63 -7.86
C PHE A 90 -3.64 -16.18 -7.71
N LEU A 91 -4.48 -15.70 -8.63
CA LEU A 91 -5.06 -14.38 -8.62
C LEU A 91 -6.56 -14.51 -8.40
N GLU A 92 -7.07 -13.92 -7.33
CA GLU A 92 -8.50 -13.83 -7.05
C GLU A 92 -8.99 -12.39 -7.22
N SER A 93 -10.11 -12.23 -7.93
CA SER A 93 -10.71 -10.97 -8.30
C SER A 93 -12.01 -10.74 -7.52
N PHE A 94 -12.22 -9.51 -7.05
CA PHE A 94 -13.35 -9.15 -6.21
C PHE A 94 -14.03 -7.86 -6.68
N TRP A 95 -15.35 -7.78 -6.44
CA TRP A 95 -16.20 -6.62 -6.73
C TRP A 95 -15.96 -6.06 -8.12
N ASP A 96 -16.34 -6.85 -9.11
CA ASP A 96 -16.26 -6.50 -10.53
C ASP A 96 -14.85 -6.14 -11.00
N GLY A 97 -13.87 -6.80 -10.36
CA GLY A 97 -12.47 -6.69 -10.71
C GLY A 97 -11.76 -5.42 -10.26
N ARG A 98 -12.43 -4.57 -9.48
CA ARG A 98 -11.80 -3.38 -8.86
C ARG A 98 -10.65 -3.77 -7.93
N TYR A 99 -10.77 -4.89 -7.24
CA TYR A 99 -9.74 -5.36 -6.30
C TYR A 99 -9.25 -6.76 -6.65
N ILE A 100 -7.96 -6.97 -6.45
CA ILE A 100 -7.29 -8.23 -6.75
C ILE A 100 -6.49 -8.67 -5.54
N VAL A 101 -6.48 -9.96 -5.26
CA VAL A 101 -5.54 -10.58 -4.33
C VAL A 101 -4.70 -11.62 -5.06
N PHE A 102 -3.39 -11.45 -5.02
CA PHE A 102 -2.44 -12.43 -5.55
C PHE A 102 -1.84 -13.29 -4.43
N TYR A 103 -2.10 -14.58 -4.44
CA TYR A 103 -1.61 -15.56 -3.46
C TYR A 103 -0.39 -16.32 -4.00
N SER A 104 0.70 -16.35 -3.24
CA SER A 104 1.94 -17.01 -3.66
C SER A 104 2.64 -17.78 -2.54
N LEU A 105 3.28 -18.89 -2.95
CA LEU A 105 4.21 -19.68 -2.12
C LEU A 105 5.68 -19.28 -2.34
N GLU A 106 5.95 -18.42 -3.33
CA GLU A 106 7.31 -18.04 -3.72
C GLU A 106 8.05 -17.24 -2.64
N HIS A 107 9.37 -17.24 -2.67
CA HIS A 107 10.19 -16.48 -1.73
C HIS A 107 10.00 -14.96 -1.92
N SER A 108 10.01 -14.21 -0.82
CA SER A 108 9.74 -12.75 -0.84
C SER A 108 10.63 -12.01 -1.82
N GLU A 109 11.91 -12.36 -1.91
CA GLU A 109 12.90 -11.75 -2.82
C GLU A 109 12.44 -11.80 -4.29
N ILE A 110 11.81 -12.91 -4.69
CA ILE A 110 11.34 -13.12 -6.06
C ILE A 110 9.99 -12.41 -6.25
N ILE A 111 9.01 -12.73 -5.39
CA ILE A 111 7.64 -12.27 -5.63
C ILE A 111 7.43 -10.78 -5.34
N ASP A 112 8.15 -10.20 -4.36
CA ASP A 112 8.06 -8.75 -4.09
C ASP A 112 8.59 -7.96 -5.29
N LYS A 113 9.71 -8.39 -5.90
CA LYS A 113 10.27 -7.77 -7.11
C LYS A 113 9.31 -7.92 -8.29
N TRP A 114 8.73 -9.10 -8.46
CA TRP A 114 7.77 -9.37 -9.54
C TRP A 114 6.51 -8.48 -9.43
N ILE A 115 5.87 -8.43 -8.25
CA ILE A 115 4.69 -7.58 -8.02
C ILE A 115 5.04 -6.09 -8.17
N LYS A 116 6.16 -5.63 -7.62
CA LYS A 116 6.60 -4.24 -7.75
C LYS A 116 6.76 -3.84 -9.21
N ASN A 117 7.39 -4.70 -10.02
CA ASN A 117 7.58 -4.44 -11.45
C ASN A 117 6.24 -4.43 -12.19
N LEU A 118 5.36 -5.41 -11.91
CA LEU A 118 4.01 -5.46 -12.47
C LEU A 118 3.24 -4.15 -12.20
N VAL A 119 3.25 -3.69 -10.96
CA VAL A 119 2.56 -2.46 -10.56
C VAL A 119 3.22 -1.24 -11.21
N LEU A 120 4.55 -1.08 -11.18
CA LEU A 120 5.23 0.08 -11.74
C LEU A 120 5.09 0.19 -13.26
N SER A 121 5.00 -0.94 -13.96
CA SER A 121 4.89 -0.96 -15.42
C SER A 121 3.46 -0.93 -15.94
N SER A 122 2.46 -1.17 -15.08
CA SER A 122 1.05 -1.05 -15.43
C SER A 122 0.45 0.24 -14.86
N PRO A 123 -0.14 1.12 -15.69
CA PRO A 123 -0.90 2.25 -15.18
C PRO A 123 -2.22 1.82 -14.54
N LEU A 124 -2.73 0.62 -14.86
CA LEU A 124 -4.02 0.11 -14.40
C LEU A 124 -3.97 -0.61 -13.06
N LEU A 125 -2.77 -0.84 -12.53
CA LEU A 125 -2.58 -1.46 -11.24
C LEU A 125 -1.90 -0.50 -10.29
N ASP A 126 -2.33 -0.57 -9.03
CA ASP A 126 -1.58 -0.05 -7.92
C ASP A 126 -1.68 -0.98 -6.70
N HIS A 127 -0.79 -0.77 -5.75
CA HIS A 127 -0.90 -1.42 -4.44
C HIS A 127 -2.09 -0.86 -3.66
N VAL A 128 -2.65 -1.68 -2.78
CA VAL A 128 -3.41 -1.16 -1.65
C VAL A 128 -2.46 -0.43 -0.70
N TRP A 129 -2.74 0.83 -0.39
CA TRP A 129 -1.91 1.66 0.49
C TRP A 129 -2.58 1.88 1.86
N LEU A 130 -2.00 1.31 2.91
CA LEU A 130 -2.43 1.45 4.30
C LEU A 130 -1.49 2.41 5.03
N SER A 131 -1.95 3.63 5.26
CA SER A 131 -1.18 4.64 5.97
C SER A 131 -1.06 4.36 7.47
N GLY A 132 -0.19 5.08 8.17
CA GLY A 132 -0.06 4.98 9.63
C GLY A 132 -1.39 5.22 10.35
N TRP A 133 -2.17 6.19 9.89
CA TRP A 133 -3.54 6.44 10.40
C TRP A 133 -4.50 5.29 10.12
N THR A 134 -4.38 4.65 8.95
CA THR A 134 -5.18 3.47 8.61
C THR A 134 -4.83 2.31 9.53
N PHE A 135 -3.54 2.11 9.83
CA PHE A 135 -3.10 1.09 10.79
C PHE A 135 -3.48 1.39 12.23
N GLU A 136 -3.55 2.66 12.65
CA GLU A 136 -4.10 3.00 13.97
C GLU A 136 -5.55 2.56 14.10
N MET A 137 -6.38 2.81 13.08
CA MET A 137 -7.75 2.30 13.06
C MET A 137 -7.78 0.77 13.06
N LEU A 138 -6.94 0.12 12.24
CA LEU A 138 -6.86 -1.34 12.21
C LEU A 138 -6.37 -1.92 13.55
N TRP A 139 -5.54 -1.18 14.29
CA TRP A 139 -5.14 -1.55 15.64
C TRP A 139 -6.33 -1.56 16.61
N GLU A 140 -7.27 -0.61 16.49
CA GLU A 140 -8.55 -0.69 17.22
C GLU A 140 -9.29 -1.98 16.90
N LYS A 141 -9.32 -2.39 15.63
CA LYS A 141 -9.94 -3.67 15.22
C LYS A 141 -9.21 -4.88 15.77
N VAL A 142 -7.88 -4.87 15.85
CA VAL A 142 -7.13 -5.95 16.51
C VAL A 142 -7.52 -6.04 17.99
N LYS A 143 -7.66 -4.91 18.68
CA LYS A 143 -8.07 -4.87 20.10
C LYS A 143 -9.48 -5.41 20.32
N GLU A 144 -10.39 -5.18 19.37
CA GLU A 144 -11.78 -5.66 19.41
C GLU A 144 -11.87 -7.16 19.12
N LEU A 145 -11.18 -7.64 18.08
CA LEU A 145 -11.36 -8.99 17.54
C LEU A 145 -10.51 -10.06 18.25
N SER A 146 -9.39 -9.67 18.87
CA SER A 146 -8.41 -10.62 19.39
C SER A 146 -8.43 -10.74 20.90
N ASN A 147 -8.17 -11.95 21.42
CA ASN A 147 -7.99 -12.16 22.84
C ASN A 147 -6.83 -11.28 23.39
N PRO A 148 -7.04 -10.47 24.45
CA PRO A 148 -6.03 -9.51 24.94
C PRO A 148 -4.69 -10.13 25.38
N ASN A 149 -4.65 -11.45 25.63
CA ASN A 149 -3.42 -12.17 25.99
C ASN A 149 -2.62 -12.65 24.77
N ARG A 150 -3.13 -12.52 23.55
CA ARG A 150 -2.40 -12.84 22.33
C ARG A 150 -1.28 -11.84 22.10
N PHE A 151 -0.16 -12.35 21.59
CA PHE A 151 0.93 -11.51 21.12
C PHE A 151 0.60 -10.92 19.76
N THR A 152 0.90 -9.64 19.59
CA THR A 152 0.88 -8.94 18.31
C THR A 152 2.27 -8.39 18.00
N ARG A 153 2.44 -7.83 16.81
CA ARG A 153 3.62 -7.13 16.35
C ARG A 153 3.18 -5.87 15.62
N ILE A 154 3.72 -4.72 16.01
CA ILE A 154 3.56 -3.45 15.31
C ILE A 154 4.96 -3.00 14.90
N VAL A 155 5.16 -2.69 13.62
CA VAL A 155 6.43 -2.17 13.10
C VAL A 155 6.21 -0.74 12.64
N PHE A 156 7.14 0.11 13.06
CA PHE A 156 7.23 1.51 12.69
C PHE A 156 8.48 1.72 11.87
N GLU A 157 8.36 2.46 10.78
CA GLU A 157 9.48 2.70 9.88
C GLU A 157 9.37 4.11 9.28
N HIS A 158 10.42 4.88 9.47
CA HIS A 158 10.61 6.17 8.82
C HIS A 158 11.99 6.20 8.17
N GLU A 159 12.03 6.54 6.90
CA GLU A 159 13.25 6.63 6.12
C GLU A 159 13.38 8.05 5.58
N SER A 160 14.32 8.83 6.12
CA SER A 160 14.61 10.19 5.64
C SER A 160 15.36 10.18 4.29
N ILE A 161 14.79 9.56 3.26
CA ILE A 161 15.44 9.37 1.96
C ILE A 161 15.71 10.68 1.21
N PHE A 162 15.05 11.76 1.59
CA PHE A 162 15.21 13.08 0.98
C PHE A 162 16.22 13.97 1.74
N GLU A 163 16.74 13.55 2.89
CA GLU A 163 17.74 14.34 3.64
C GLU A 163 19.14 14.30 3.00
N ILE A 164 19.42 13.33 2.12
CA ILE A 164 20.73 13.18 1.47
C ILE A 164 20.54 13.16 -0.04
N ASP A 165 21.33 13.96 -0.75
CA ASP A 165 21.39 13.91 -2.20
C ASP A 165 21.93 12.55 -2.62
N SER A 166 21.07 11.72 -3.19
CA SER A 166 21.49 10.41 -3.62
C SER A 166 20.68 9.96 -4.83
N ASP A 167 21.33 10.12 -5.98
CA ASP A 167 21.08 9.31 -7.18
C ASP A 167 21.38 7.80 -6.95
N ILE A 168 21.85 7.44 -5.75
CA ILE A 168 22.15 6.07 -5.29
C ILE A 168 20.91 5.14 -5.31
N ASP A 169 19.69 5.68 -5.30
CA ASP A 169 18.48 4.84 -5.40
C ASP A 169 18.30 4.19 -6.81
N GLU A 170 19.02 4.67 -7.84
CA GLU A 170 19.11 4.00 -9.16
C GLU A 170 20.08 2.81 -9.15
N ILE A 171 21.21 2.92 -8.44
CA ILE A 171 22.27 1.89 -8.41
C ILE A 171 21.80 0.58 -7.76
N ASN A 172 20.80 0.62 -6.86
CA ASN A 172 20.24 -0.61 -6.28
C ASN A 172 19.25 -1.38 -7.18
N ASN A 173 18.92 -0.88 -8.38
CA ASN A 173 18.03 -1.58 -9.33
C ASN A 173 18.71 -1.97 -10.66
N GLU A 174 19.92 -1.48 -10.95
CA GLU A 174 20.73 -1.92 -12.09
C GLU A 174 22.04 -2.49 -11.53
N GLU A 175 22.43 -3.68 -11.99
CA GLU A 175 23.59 -4.46 -11.54
C GLU A 175 24.93 -3.80 -11.92
N GLU A 176 25.17 -2.54 -11.54
CA GLU A 176 26.50 -1.93 -11.62
C GLU A 176 27.19 -2.07 -10.27
N ILE A 177 28.13 -3.01 -10.22
CA ILE A 177 29.16 -3.08 -9.18
C ILE A 177 30.04 -1.84 -9.37
N VAL A 178 29.76 -0.78 -8.62
CA VAL A 178 30.65 0.37 -8.49
C VAL A 178 31.66 0.03 -7.39
N ASP A 179 32.95 0.14 -7.67
CA ASP A 179 34.02 -0.09 -6.70
C ASP A 179 33.77 0.71 -5.41
N GLU A 180 33.63 0.01 -4.29
CA GLU A 180 33.17 0.52 -2.99
C GLU A 180 34.16 1.47 -2.28
N GLU A 181 35.35 1.71 -2.84
CA GLU A 181 36.47 2.28 -2.05
C GLU A 181 36.46 3.80 -1.86
N ASP A 182 35.63 4.57 -2.59
CA ASP A 182 35.66 6.05 -2.53
C ASP A 182 34.29 6.75 -2.37
N GLN A 183 33.20 6.04 -2.04
CA GLN A 183 31.92 6.71 -1.76
C GLN A 183 31.87 7.26 -0.32
N PRO A 184 31.61 8.56 -0.11
CA PRO A 184 31.36 9.08 1.23
C PRO A 184 30.17 8.34 1.87
N ILE A 185 30.40 7.73 3.04
CA ILE A 185 29.36 7.07 3.83
C ILE A 185 28.43 8.16 4.38
N PHE A 186 27.31 8.41 3.70
CA PHE A 186 26.25 9.27 4.23
C PHE A 186 25.33 8.47 5.16
N GLU A 187 25.30 8.81 6.44
CA GLU A 187 24.38 8.19 7.39
C GLU A 187 22.94 8.66 7.14
N ARG A 188 22.15 7.82 6.48
CA ARG A 188 20.69 8.02 6.34
C ARG A 188 20.02 7.80 7.69
N ARG A 189 19.22 8.77 8.16
CA ARG A 189 18.35 8.55 9.32
C ARG A 189 17.21 7.60 8.95
N SER A 190 17.42 6.31 9.16
CA SER A 190 16.37 5.29 9.12
C SER A 190 16.02 4.87 10.54
N SER A 191 14.75 5.00 10.90
CA SER A 191 14.23 4.59 12.20
C SER A 191 13.29 3.41 12.01
N LYS A 192 13.72 2.22 12.42
CA LYS A 192 12.90 1.00 12.38
C LYS A 192 12.72 0.43 13.77
N ILE A 193 11.48 0.42 14.26
CA ILE A 193 11.14 -0.08 15.60
C ILE A 193 10.07 -1.15 15.47
N ALA A 194 10.26 -2.28 16.15
CA ALA A 194 9.25 -3.32 16.24
C ALA A 194 8.83 -3.55 17.68
N LEU A 195 7.56 -3.33 17.98
CA LEU A 195 6.96 -3.66 19.27
C LEU A 195 6.29 -5.02 19.17
N VAL A 196 6.74 -5.97 20.00
CA VAL A 196 6.15 -7.31 20.09
C VAL A 196 5.77 -7.57 21.53
N ASP A 197 4.48 -7.60 21.82
CA ASP A 197 3.98 -7.87 23.16
C ASP A 197 2.51 -8.34 23.11
N ARG A 198 1.94 -8.65 24.27
CA ARG A 198 0.52 -8.95 24.42
C ARG A 198 -0.33 -7.71 24.14
N ILE A 199 -1.46 -7.91 23.46
CA ILE A 199 -2.39 -6.83 23.11
C ILE A 199 -2.76 -5.98 24.33
N ARG A 200 -3.07 -6.61 25.47
CA ARG A 200 -3.46 -5.89 26.70
C ARG A 200 -2.39 -4.92 27.22
N LEU A 201 -1.11 -5.18 26.92
CA LEU A 201 0.00 -4.34 27.37
C LEU A 201 0.27 -3.18 26.41
N LEU A 202 -0.08 -3.34 25.12
CA LEU A 202 0.07 -2.30 24.10
C LEU A 202 -1.16 -1.40 23.96
N LYS A 203 -2.32 -1.87 24.44
CA LYS A 203 -3.66 -1.29 24.22
C LYS A 203 -3.71 0.24 24.31
N ASP A 204 -3.04 0.77 25.34
CA ASP A 204 -3.10 2.19 25.74
C ASP A 204 -1.72 2.88 25.67
N LYS A 205 -0.68 2.16 25.22
CA LYS A 205 0.70 2.69 25.18
C LYS A 205 1.04 3.32 23.84
N LEU A 206 0.41 2.87 22.75
CA LEU A 206 0.74 3.32 21.39
C LEU A 206 0.66 4.86 21.26
N SER A 207 -0.46 5.44 21.70
CA SER A 207 -0.66 6.89 21.65
C SER A 207 0.34 7.67 22.50
N HIS A 208 0.86 7.07 23.57
CA HIS A 208 1.90 7.68 24.39
C HIS A 208 3.26 7.66 23.68
N PHE A 209 3.64 6.53 23.08
CA PHE A 209 4.87 6.42 22.29
C PHE A 209 4.89 7.39 21.10
N GLN A 210 3.76 7.53 20.42
CA GLN A 210 3.60 8.48 19.31
C GLN A 210 3.80 9.94 19.70
N LYS A 211 3.33 10.33 20.89
CA LYS A 211 3.57 11.69 21.41
C LYS A 211 5.04 11.95 21.74
N LEU A 212 5.78 10.91 22.15
CA LEU A 212 7.19 11.02 22.52
C LEU A 212 8.13 10.94 21.32
N TYR A 213 7.79 10.18 20.28
CA TYR A 213 8.69 9.89 19.17
C TYR A 213 7.92 9.82 17.84
N SER A 214 8.13 10.81 16.96
CA SER A 214 7.34 10.97 15.73
C SER A 214 7.36 9.77 14.79
N PRO A 215 8.47 9.02 14.58
CA PRO A 215 8.45 7.84 13.72
C PRO A 215 7.41 6.78 14.09
N MET A 216 6.91 6.78 15.33
CA MET A 216 5.83 5.88 15.77
C MET A 216 4.46 6.18 15.12
N TYR A 217 4.30 7.30 14.41
CA TYR A 217 3.10 7.52 13.59
C TYR A 217 3.17 6.78 12.24
N SER A 218 4.36 6.38 11.79
CA SER A 218 4.54 5.64 10.54
C SER A 218 4.52 4.14 10.78
N ILE A 219 3.33 3.60 11.07
CA ILE A 219 3.15 2.14 11.16
C ILE A 219 3.25 1.57 9.75
N THR A 220 4.20 0.66 9.52
CA THR A 220 4.41 0.00 8.22
C THR A 220 4.02 -1.47 8.21
N GLN A 221 3.82 -2.06 9.40
CA GLN A 221 3.34 -3.43 9.54
C GLN A 221 2.51 -3.61 10.81
N LEU A 222 1.39 -4.35 10.71
CA LEU A 222 0.56 -4.76 11.84
C LEU A 222 0.23 -6.26 11.77
N ARG A 223 0.39 -6.98 12.89
CA ARG A 223 -0.03 -8.37 13.01
C ARG A 223 -1.42 -8.49 13.61
N PHE A 224 -2.31 -9.16 12.88
CA PHE A 224 -3.59 -9.66 13.37
C PHE A 224 -3.42 -11.08 13.91
N PRO A 225 -3.54 -11.33 15.23
CA PRO A 225 -3.51 -12.69 15.74
C PRO A 225 -4.71 -13.49 15.21
N SER A 226 -4.46 -14.74 14.80
CA SER A 226 -5.53 -15.60 14.32
C SER A 226 -6.54 -15.91 15.45
N PRO A 227 -7.86 -15.72 15.27
CA PRO A 227 -8.85 -16.03 16.28
C PRO A 227 -9.01 -17.54 16.51
N ILE A 228 -8.78 -18.36 15.48
CA ILE A 228 -9.04 -19.81 15.50
C ILE A 228 -7.78 -20.67 15.61
N ALA A 229 -6.61 -20.10 15.28
CA ALA A 229 -5.35 -20.84 15.17
C ALA A 229 -4.20 -20.17 15.93
N LYS A 230 -3.10 -20.92 16.08
CA LYS A 230 -1.84 -20.35 16.56
C LYS A 230 -1.25 -19.40 15.52
N GLY A 231 -0.52 -18.38 15.98
CA GLY A 231 0.13 -17.40 15.11
C GLY A 231 -0.78 -16.24 14.72
N GLY A 232 -0.71 -15.80 13.47
CA GLY A 232 -1.47 -14.66 12.96
C GLY A 232 -1.05 -14.23 11.56
N HIS A 233 -1.45 -13.03 11.17
CA HIS A 233 -1.35 -12.51 9.82
C HIS A 233 -0.65 -11.15 9.86
N ASP A 234 0.50 -11.04 9.19
CA ASP A 234 1.22 -9.78 9.08
C ASP A 234 0.72 -9.00 7.88
N PHE A 235 0.22 -7.78 8.07
CA PHE A 235 -0.17 -6.86 6.99
C PHE A 235 0.83 -5.71 6.89
N PHE A 236 1.21 -5.35 5.68
CA PHE A 236 2.19 -4.32 5.36
C PHE A 236 1.51 -3.12 4.68
N HIS A 237 2.11 -1.94 4.81
CA HIS A 237 1.56 -0.68 4.27
C HIS A 237 1.29 -0.68 2.77
N PHE A 238 2.00 -1.49 1.98
CA PHE A 238 1.84 -1.59 0.52
C PHE A 238 0.96 -2.79 0.09
N GLY A 239 0.05 -3.21 0.97
CA GLY A 239 -0.95 -4.22 0.62
C GLY A 239 -0.42 -5.66 0.59
N LYS A 240 0.83 -5.90 1.00
CA LYS A 240 1.31 -7.27 1.25
C LYS A 240 0.72 -7.81 2.55
N ALA A 241 0.39 -9.09 2.56
CA ALA A 241 0.06 -9.84 3.75
C ALA A 241 0.86 -11.15 3.79
N THR A 242 1.18 -11.65 4.98
CA THR A 242 1.89 -12.93 5.16
C THR A 242 1.19 -13.78 6.20
N ASN A 243 0.87 -15.01 5.83
CA ASN A 243 0.28 -15.98 6.75
C ASN A 243 1.36 -16.58 7.65
N ARG A 244 1.25 -16.34 8.96
CA ARG A 244 2.06 -16.99 10.01
C ARG A 244 1.20 -17.88 10.92
N SER A 245 -0.01 -18.19 10.49
CA SER A 245 -0.91 -19.13 11.16
C SER A 245 -0.92 -20.47 10.43
N GLU A 246 -1.55 -21.46 11.06
CA GLU A 246 -1.76 -22.79 10.45
C GLU A 246 -2.98 -22.85 9.51
N SER A 247 -3.72 -21.75 9.32
CA SER A 247 -4.91 -21.72 8.47
C SER A 247 -4.79 -20.65 7.39
N PHE A 248 -4.85 -21.07 6.14
CA PHE A 248 -5.02 -20.19 4.99
C PHE A 248 -6.46 -19.66 4.89
N ARG A 249 -7.49 -20.45 5.24
CA ARG A 249 -8.88 -19.95 5.28
C ARG A 249 -9.04 -18.73 6.18
N ASP A 250 -8.48 -18.79 7.39
CA ASP A 250 -8.46 -17.66 8.31
C ASP A 250 -7.62 -16.48 7.76
N HIS A 251 -6.51 -16.77 7.08
CA HIS A 251 -5.70 -15.74 6.42
C HIS A 251 -6.49 -15.02 5.32
N ARG A 252 -7.14 -15.77 4.43
CA ARG A 252 -8.00 -15.24 3.37
C ARG A 252 -9.14 -14.42 3.95
N SER A 253 -9.76 -14.88 5.05
CA SER A 253 -10.80 -14.13 5.76
C SER A 253 -10.29 -12.77 6.27
N HIS A 254 -9.08 -12.70 6.84
CA HIS A 254 -8.47 -11.41 7.24
C HIS A 254 -8.12 -10.52 6.04
N VAL A 255 -7.62 -11.11 4.95
CA VAL A 255 -7.35 -10.38 3.72
C VAL A 255 -8.63 -9.74 3.18
N LEU A 256 -9.73 -10.49 3.11
CA LEU A 256 -11.03 -9.98 2.67
C LEU A 256 -11.58 -8.92 3.63
N TYR A 257 -11.44 -9.12 4.93
CA TYR A 257 -11.86 -8.14 5.93
C TYR A 257 -11.16 -6.79 5.74
N ILE A 258 -9.84 -6.79 5.60
CA ILE A 258 -9.06 -5.56 5.36
C ILE A 258 -9.40 -4.97 3.99
N LEU A 259 -9.58 -5.79 2.96
CA LEU A 259 -9.93 -5.32 1.63
C LEU A 259 -11.32 -4.68 1.59
N LYS A 260 -12.31 -5.18 2.35
CA LYS A 260 -13.62 -4.54 2.54
C LYS A 260 -13.49 -3.16 3.19
N ILE A 261 -12.69 -3.05 4.25
CA ILE A 261 -12.43 -1.75 4.93
C ILE A 261 -11.74 -0.78 3.97
N TYR A 262 -10.76 -1.26 3.22
CA TYR A 262 -10.05 -0.45 2.25
C TYR A 262 -10.96 0.02 1.11
N ARG A 263 -11.86 -0.84 0.63
CA ARG A 263 -12.88 -0.45 -0.35
C ARG A 263 -13.76 0.68 0.14
N GLU A 264 -14.25 0.60 1.37
CA GLU A 264 -15.06 1.65 1.96
C GLU A 264 -14.25 2.94 2.18
N LEU A 265 -12.96 2.82 2.50
CA LEU A 265 -12.04 3.95 2.62
C LEU A 265 -11.86 4.69 1.29
N ILE A 266 -11.65 3.96 0.20
CA ILE A 266 -11.57 4.51 -1.16
C ILE A 266 -12.87 5.24 -1.50
N LYS A 267 -14.02 4.58 -1.31
CA LYS A 267 -15.34 5.14 -1.62
C LYS A 267 -15.58 6.45 -0.89
N ARG A 268 -15.35 6.49 0.42
CA ARG A 268 -15.53 7.71 1.24
C ARG A 268 -14.60 8.83 0.82
N THR A 269 -13.35 8.48 0.49
CA THR A 269 -12.35 9.44 0.01
C THR A 269 -12.79 10.05 -1.30
N GLN A 270 -13.24 9.24 -2.26
CA GLN A 270 -13.78 9.69 -3.54
C GLN A 270 -15.04 10.54 -3.36
N ASP A 271 -15.97 10.13 -2.50
CA ASP A 271 -17.16 10.92 -2.18
C ASP A 271 -16.76 12.33 -1.70
N ILE A 272 -15.90 12.45 -0.70
CA ILE A 272 -15.47 13.76 -0.17
C ILE A 272 -14.74 14.58 -1.25
N ALA A 273 -13.81 13.95 -1.97
CA ALA A 273 -13.02 14.58 -3.03
C ALA A 273 -13.89 15.12 -4.18
N TRP A 274 -14.95 14.40 -4.55
CA TRP A 274 -15.77 14.70 -5.72
C TRP A 274 -17.03 15.53 -5.42
N TYR A 275 -17.69 15.38 -4.25
CA TYR A 275 -18.90 16.14 -3.90
C TYR A 275 -18.67 17.64 -3.70
N SER A 276 -17.42 18.04 -3.49
CA SER A 276 -17.02 19.44 -3.30
C SER A 276 -17.01 20.25 -4.61
N ILE A 277 -17.21 19.58 -5.76
CA ILE A 277 -17.15 20.15 -7.12
C ILE A 277 -18.44 20.87 -7.54
N GLU A 278 -19.60 20.52 -6.98
CA GLU A 278 -20.90 20.92 -7.56
C GLU A 278 -21.42 22.32 -7.14
N LYS A 279 -20.70 23.12 -6.34
CA LYS A 279 -21.31 24.30 -5.66
C LYS A 279 -20.92 25.71 -6.11
N VAL A 280 -20.24 25.94 -7.24
CA VAL A 280 -20.02 27.34 -7.70
C VAL A 280 -20.11 27.51 -9.21
N SER A 281 -21.33 27.75 -9.73
CA SER A 281 -21.51 28.43 -11.01
C SER A 281 -21.36 29.94 -10.79
N VAL A 282 -20.24 30.55 -11.20
CA VAL A 282 -20.13 32.01 -11.25
C VAL A 282 -20.69 32.48 -12.59
N GLN A 283 -21.88 33.09 -12.57
CA GLN A 283 -22.39 33.84 -13.72
C GLN A 283 -21.60 35.15 -13.85
N LYS A 284 -20.58 35.19 -14.72
CA LYS A 284 -20.14 36.42 -15.41
C LYS A 284 -19.15 36.10 -16.54
N GLY A 285 -19.64 36.25 -17.78
CA GLY A 285 -18.91 36.45 -19.04
C GLY A 285 -17.48 35.89 -19.14
N GLY A 286 -17.37 34.63 -19.57
CA GLY A 286 -16.12 33.94 -19.85
C GLY A 286 -16.15 32.52 -19.27
N GLU A 287 -16.00 31.49 -20.10
CA GLU A 287 -15.96 30.10 -19.65
C GLU A 287 -14.65 29.80 -18.90
N PHE A 288 -14.57 30.21 -17.64
CA PHE A 288 -13.60 29.65 -16.71
C PHE A 288 -14.25 28.44 -16.01
N GLN A 289 -13.84 27.24 -16.39
CA GLN A 289 -14.16 26.04 -15.60
C GLN A 289 -13.37 26.11 -14.30
N LYS A 290 -14.06 26.41 -13.19
CA LYS A 290 -13.46 26.45 -11.86
C LYS A 290 -13.16 25.01 -11.44
N LEU A 291 -11.88 24.67 -11.28
CA LEU A 291 -11.44 23.42 -10.63
C LEU A 291 -11.79 23.52 -9.14
N ILE A 292 -12.80 22.77 -8.69
CA ILE A 292 -13.26 22.77 -7.29
C ILE A 292 -13.24 21.36 -6.69
N GLY A 293 -12.10 20.66 -6.70
CA GLY A 293 -11.97 19.45 -5.87
C GLY A 293 -11.80 19.81 -4.39
N ALA A 294 -12.22 18.95 -3.45
CA ALA A 294 -11.81 19.13 -2.05
C ALA A 294 -10.29 18.97 -1.97
N PRO A 295 -9.58 19.98 -1.43
CA PRO A 295 -8.14 19.89 -1.31
C PRO A 295 -7.78 18.82 -0.28
N LEU A 296 -6.83 17.96 -0.63
CA LEU A 296 -6.06 17.22 0.35
C LEU A 296 -4.95 18.15 0.84
N ILE A 297 -5.01 18.53 2.12
CA ILE A 297 -4.01 19.38 2.76
C ILE A 297 -3.20 18.49 3.70
N VAL A 298 -1.90 18.46 3.46
CA VAL A 298 -0.91 17.87 4.36
C VAL A 298 -0.11 18.99 4.98
N GLU A 299 -0.18 19.13 6.29
CA GLU A 299 0.64 20.06 7.06
C GLU A 299 1.77 19.28 7.74
N PHE A 300 3.01 19.65 7.44
CA PHE A 300 4.15 19.08 8.13
C PHE A 300 4.17 19.58 9.57
N LYS A 301 4.55 18.71 10.50
CA LYS A 301 4.73 19.03 11.92
C LYS A 301 5.77 20.13 12.08
N ASP A 302 6.89 19.98 11.37
CA ASP A 302 7.99 20.94 11.32
C ASP A 302 8.27 21.28 9.84
N PRO A 303 8.61 22.53 9.50
CA PRO A 303 8.96 22.87 8.13
C PRO A 303 10.15 22.05 7.63
N LEU A 304 10.07 21.54 6.40
CA LEU A 304 11.18 20.88 5.72
C LEU A 304 12.35 21.86 5.58
N ASN A 305 13.57 21.38 5.80
CA ASN A 305 14.74 22.15 5.44
C ASN A 305 14.84 22.29 3.90
N GLU A 306 15.63 23.25 3.44
CA GLU A 306 15.72 23.60 2.01
C GLU A 306 16.24 22.44 1.15
N GLU A 307 17.21 21.68 1.66
CA GLU A 307 17.80 20.54 0.97
C GLU A 307 16.78 19.41 0.78
N THR A 308 16.13 19.00 1.86
CA THR A 308 15.06 18.00 1.85
C THR A 308 13.90 18.41 0.95
N PHE A 309 13.51 19.69 0.98
CA PHE A 309 12.48 20.22 0.09
C PHE A 309 12.89 20.08 -1.38
N ASN A 310 14.10 20.51 -1.76
CA ASN A 310 14.57 20.42 -3.14
C ASN A 310 14.71 18.96 -3.61
N HIS A 311 15.30 18.08 -2.80
CA HIS A 311 15.42 16.65 -3.11
C HIS A 311 14.06 15.98 -3.27
N PHE A 312 13.08 16.33 -2.42
CA PHE A 312 11.72 15.82 -2.55
C PHE A 312 11.11 16.21 -3.91
N ILE A 313 11.21 17.47 -4.31
CA ILE A 313 10.69 17.95 -5.60
C ILE A 313 11.38 17.24 -6.76
N ASP A 314 12.71 17.20 -6.77
CA ASP A 314 13.48 16.63 -7.87
C ASP A 314 13.27 15.11 -7.97
N SER A 315 13.34 14.38 -6.85
CA SER A 315 13.10 12.94 -6.82
C SER A 315 11.67 12.54 -7.18
N THR A 316 10.68 13.38 -6.87
CA THR A 316 9.27 13.08 -7.14
C THR A 316 8.89 13.34 -8.59
N PHE A 317 9.37 14.44 -9.19
CA PHE A 317 8.89 14.89 -10.50
C PHE A 317 9.88 14.68 -11.65
N ARG A 318 11.19 14.59 -11.40
CA ARG A 318 12.19 14.35 -12.45
C ARG A 318 12.46 12.87 -12.70
N ARG A 319 12.24 12.01 -11.71
CA ARG A 319 12.50 10.56 -11.82
C ARG A 319 11.32 9.81 -12.45
N VAL A 320 11.62 8.94 -13.42
CA VAL A 320 10.63 8.07 -14.09
C VAL A 320 10.04 7.06 -13.12
N LYS A 321 10.87 6.47 -12.25
CA LYS A 321 10.43 5.55 -11.20
C LYS A 321 10.53 6.27 -9.85
N ASN A 322 9.44 6.86 -9.38
CA ASN A 322 9.37 7.52 -8.07
C ASN A 322 8.31 6.88 -7.17
N ARG A 323 8.50 7.01 -5.85
CA ARG A 323 7.67 6.37 -4.81
C ARG A 323 6.21 6.84 -4.85
N PHE A 324 5.99 8.10 -5.21
CA PHE A 324 4.66 8.73 -5.27
C PHE A 324 3.88 8.42 -6.55
N ARG A 325 4.58 7.89 -7.58
CA ARG A 325 4.08 7.67 -8.94
C ARG A 325 3.49 8.93 -9.58
N PHE A 326 4.07 10.09 -9.32
CA PHE A 326 3.68 11.33 -9.98
C PHE A 326 4.59 11.66 -11.16
N TRP A 327 4.06 12.42 -12.11
CA TRP A 327 4.81 13.07 -13.16
C TRP A 327 4.28 14.48 -13.36
N GLY A 328 5.16 15.41 -13.71
CA GLY A 328 4.76 16.79 -13.97
C GLY A 328 5.98 17.69 -14.02
N ASN A 329 5.79 18.91 -14.51
CA ASN A 329 6.86 19.90 -14.53
C ASN A 329 6.75 20.82 -13.30
N PRO A 330 7.71 20.79 -12.36
CA PRO A 330 7.68 21.66 -11.20
C PRO A 330 8.01 23.11 -11.59
N ILE A 331 7.07 24.01 -11.32
CA ILE A 331 7.20 25.46 -11.51
C ILE A 331 7.60 26.09 -10.18
N LYS A 332 8.88 26.47 -10.05
CA LYS A 332 9.37 27.18 -8.87
C LYS A 332 8.80 28.60 -8.85
N LEU A 333 8.04 28.93 -7.79
CA LEU A 333 7.49 30.27 -7.55
C LEU A 333 8.27 31.05 -6.49
N GLY A 334 9.23 30.40 -5.85
CA GLY A 334 10.12 30.95 -4.84
C GLY A 334 11.05 29.86 -4.30
N PRO A 335 11.91 30.17 -3.32
CA PRO A 335 12.87 29.19 -2.77
C PRO A 335 12.18 28.01 -2.07
N LYS A 336 10.98 28.24 -1.51
CA LYS A 336 10.23 27.28 -0.69
C LYS A 336 8.81 27.06 -1.20
N LYS A 337 8.55 27.33 -2.48
CA LYS A 337 7.22 27.18 -3.08
C LYS A 337 7.32 26.69 -4.52
N VAL A 338 6.64 25.57 -4.77
CA VAL A 338 6.55 24.93 -6.08
C VAL A 338 5.09 24.65 -6.41
N HIS A 339 4.72 24.93 -7.65
CA HIS A 339 3.46 24.49 -8.24
C HIS A 339 3.73 23.38 -9.23
N VAL A 340 2.89 22.35 -9.24
CA VAL A 340 2.97 21.26 -10.22
C VAL A 340 1.60 21.04 -10.84
N TYR A 341 1.56 21.20 -12.15
CA TYR A 341 0.49 20.68 -13.00
C TYR A 341 0.94 19.29 -13.45
N GLY A 342 0.44 18.26 -12.77
CA GLY A 342 0.94 16.91 -12.90
C GLY A 342 -0.13 15.90 -13.26
N VAL A 343 0.31 14.65 -13.33
CA VAL A 343 -0.53 13.47 -13.50
C VAL A 343 -0.10 12.40 -12.49
N ASP A 344 -1.08 11.68 -11.98
CA ASP A 344 -0.87 10.38 -11.36
C ASP A 344 -0.61 9.33 -12.45
N LYS A 345 0.53 8.64 -12.39
CA LYS A 345 0.86 7.55 -13.33
C LYS A 345 -0.05 6.34 -13.18
N HIS A 346 -0.73 6.19 -12.03
CA HIS A 346 -1.88 5.32 -11.93
C HIS A 346 -3.05 6.01 -12.64
N LEU A 347 -3.48 5.41 -13.76
CA LEU A 347 -4.56 5.87 -14.63
C LEU A 347 -4.31 7.16 -15.44
N TRP A 348 -3.13 7.77 -15.33
CA TRP A 348 -2.78 9.00 -16.07
C TRP A 348 -3.73 10.16 -15.80
N GLN A 349 -4.21 10.26 -14.56
CA GLN A 349 -5.23 11.23 -14.17
C GLN A 349 -4.59 12.52 -13.65
N PRO A 350 -5.18 13.69 -13.95
CA PRO A 350 -4.61 14.97 -13.54
C PRO A 350 -4.54 15.12 -12.02
N ILE A 351 -3.50 15.78 -11.55
CA ILE A 351 -3.33 16.22 -10.16
C ILE A 351 -2.66 17.59 -10.13
N PHE A 352 -3.16 18.48 -9.28
CA PHE A 352 -2.59 19.81 -9.10
C PHE A 352 -2.00 19.91 -7.71
N LEU A 353 -0.73 20.29 -7.60
CA LEU A 353 -0.01 20.35 -6.34
C LEU A 353 0.52 21.76 -6.10
N GLU A 354 0.21 22.32 -4.94
CA GLU A 354 0.97 23.41 -4.33
C GLU A 354 1.81 22.81 -3.21
N ILE A 355 3.12 22.96 -3.30
CA ILE A 355 4.07 22.37 -2.36
C ILE A 355 4.92 23.48 -1.77
N THR A 356 4.96 23.56 -0.44
CA THR A 356 5.84 24.45 0.32
C THR A 356 6.68 23.66 1.30
N ASP A 357 7.62 24.32 1.96
CA ASP A 357 8.37 23.71 3.06
C ASP A 357 7.47 23.37 4.26
N LYS A 358 6.24 23.88 4.34
CA LYS A 358 5.33 23.69 5.48
C LYS A 358 4.15 22.79 5.18
N HIS A 359 3.74 22.68 3.93
CA HIS A 359 2.55 21.92 3.57
C HIS A 359 2.55 21.49 2.10
N ILE A 360 1.72 20.51 1.80
CA ILE A 360 1.30 20.12 0.44
C ILE A 360 -0.21 20.31 0.35
N ILE A 361 -0.67 21.02 -0.68
CA ILE A 361 -2.07 21.06 -1.09
C ILE A 361 -2.19 20.31 -2.41
N ALA A 362 -2.92 19.21 -2.40
CA ALA A 362 -3.25 18.45 -3.61
C ALA A 362 -4.72 18.63 -3.97
N ILE A 363 -4.99 19.12 -5.17
CA ILE A 363 -6.33 19.17 -5.75
C ILE A 363 -6.47 17.96 -6.66
N ILE A 364 -7.44 17.12 -6.32
CA ILE A 364 -7.72 15.86 -6.99
C ILE A 364 -9.04 16.01 -7.76
N PRO A 365 -8.99 16.09 -9.10
CA PRO A 365 -10.19 16.28 -9.92
C PRO A 365 -11.17 15.11 -9.84
N LYS A 366 -12.41 15.36 -10.28
CA LYS A 366 -13.43 14.31 -10.42
C LYS A 366 -12.91 13.21 -11.34
N GLY A 367 -13.16 11.96 -10.94
CA GLY A 367 -12.74 10.79 -11.68
C GLY A 367 -11.34 10.29 -11.29
N THR A 368 -10.52 11.09 -10.60
CA THR A 368 -9.22 10.61 -10.11
C THR A 368 -9.40 9.51 -9.05
N CYS A 369 -8.62 8.43 -9.14
CA CYS A 369 -8.69 7.29 -8.23
C CYS A 369 -8.44 7.73 -6.77
N GLY A 370 -9.28 7.24 -5.83
CA GLY A 370 -9.08 7.51 -4.40
C GLY A 370 -7.73 7.03 -3.88
N ASN A 371 -7.13 6.02 -4.51
CA ASN A 371 -5.84 5.47 -4.12
C ASN A 371 -4.68 6.49 -4.20
N THR A 372 -4.79 7.47 -5.10
CA THR A 372 -3.84 8.59 -5.18
C THR A 372 -3.66 9.28 -3.82
N VAL A 373 -4.76 9.47 -3.09
CA VAL A 373 -4.73 10.05 -1.73
C VAL A 373 -3.98 9.13 -0.78
N HIS A 374 -4.34 7.85 -0.74
CA HIS A 374 -3.78 6.90 0.22
C HIS A 374 -2.29 6.64 -0.02
N ARG A 375 -1.85 6.57 -1.27
CA ARG A 375 -0.43 6.46 -1.64
C ARG A 375 0.34 7.71 -1.24
N LEU A 376 -0.20 8.91 -1.52
CA LEU A 376 0.42 10.18 -1.13
C LEU A 376 0.59 10.28 0.39
N VAL A 377 -0.48 10.00 1.13
CA VAL A 377 -0.50 10.03 2.60
C VAL A 377 0.49 9.02 3.18
N SER A 378 0.45 7.76 2.74
CA SER A 378 1.35 6.71 3.22
C SER A 378 2.81 7.08 2.98
N ASN A 379 3.16 7.52 1.77
CA ASN A 379 4.53 7.86 1.42
C ASN A 379 5.04 9.10 2.14
N ILE A 380 4.19 10.10 2.41
CA ILE A 380 4.58 11.25 3.24
C ILE A 380 4.94 10.78 4.65
N GLN A 381 4.11 9.94 5.27
CA GLN A 381 4.39 9.45 6.62
C GLN A 381 5.67 8.61 6.69
N ILE A 382 5.95 7.81 5.66
CA ILE A 382 7.13 6.96 5.64
C ILE A 382 8.39 7.77 5.34
N TYR A 383 8.35 8.70 4.38
CA TYR A 383 9.56 9.28 3.78
C TYR A 383 9.81 10.76 4.09
N LEU A 384 8.82 11.51 4.56
CA LEU A 384 8.94 12.96 4.80
C LEU A 384 8.66 13.33 6.24
N ASP A 385 7.43 13.07 6.71
CA ASP A 385 7.02 13.43 8.06
C ASP A 385 5.97 12.44 8.57
N PRO A 386 6.39 11.50 9.46
CA PRO A 386 5.50 10.53 10.09
C PRO A 386 4.29 11.17 10.79
N ALA A 387 4.48 12.36 11.37
CA ALA A 387 3.50 13.03 12.23
C ALA A 387 2.70 14.11 11.48
N ALA A 388 2.79 14.15 10.14
CA ALA A 388 2.07 15.12 9.33
C ALA A 388 0.56 15.07 9.60
N LYS A 389 -0.06 16.25 9.68
CA LYS A 389 -1.51 16.38 9.81
C LYS A 389 -2.13 16.39 8.42
N ILE A 390 -3.19 15.62 8.25
CA ILE A 390 -3.77 15.37 6.93
C ILE A 390 -5.27 15.61 7.00
N THR A 391 -5.76 16.45 6.11
CA THR A 391 -7.18 16.77 5.97
C THR A 391 -7.59 16.64 4.51
N LEU A 392 -8.78 16.11 4.26
CA LEU A 392 -9.39 16.05 2.94
C LEU A 392 -10.68 16.86 2.98
N GLY A 393 -10.70 17.98 2.25
CA GLY A 393 -11.76 18.98 2.36
C GLY A 393 -11.75 19.59 3.76
N ASN A 394 -12.81 19.33 4.53
CA ASN A 394 -12.96 19.79 5.91
C ASN A 394 -12.85 18.67 6.95
N LYS A 395 -12.46 17.45 6.54
CA LYS A 395 -12.39 16.28 7.43
C LYS A 395 -10.95 15.85 7.67
N PRO A 396 -10.54 15.57 8.92
CA PRO A 396 -9.29 14.88 9.21
C PRO A 396 -9.26 13.51 8.54
N TYR A 397 -8.14 13.15 7.91
CA TYR A 397 -7.99 11.84 7.24
C TYR A 397 -8.24 10.66 8.20
N ARG A 398 -7.82 10.80 9.47
CA ARG A 398 -8.07 9.82 10.52
C ARG A 398 -9.57 9.53 10.71
N GLU A 399 -10.42 10.55 10.68
CA GLU A 399 -11.87 10.37 10.81
C GLU A 399 -12.43 9.55 9.63
N ILE A 400 -11.91 9.79 8.42
CA ILE A 400 -12.29 9.04 7.21
C ILE A 400 -11.89 7.57 7.34
N ALA A 401 -10.70 7.30 7.88
CA ALA A 401 -10.23 5.93 8.15
C ALA A 401 -11.06 5.24 9.24
N ASP A 402 -11.38 5.94 10.33
CA ASP A 402 -12.23 5.39 11.40
C ASP A 402 -13.64 5.07 10.86
N ASP A 403 -14.21 5.98 10.08
CA ASP A 403 -15.51 5.84 9.43
C ASP A 403 -15.56 4.67 8.44
N SER A 404 -14.46 4.37 7.73
CA SER A 404 -14.44 3.28 6.75
C SER A 404 -14.53 1.89 7.36
N SER A 405 -14.27 1.76 8.67
CA SER A 405 -14.38 0.50 9.40
C SER A 405 -15.76 0.27 10.02
N LYS A 406 -16.62 1.30 10.04
CA LYS A 406 -17.93 1.23 10.71
C LYS A 406 -18.87 0.31 9.96
N GLY A 407 -19.48 -0.63 10.69
CA GLY A 407 -20.43 -1.59 10.12
C GLY A 407 -19.81 -2.75 9.34
N ILE A 408 -18.48 -2.79 9.21
CA ILE A 408 -17.78 -3.94 8.60
C ILE A 408 -17.42 -4.92 9.70
N THR A 409 -17.94 -6.14 9.60
CA THR A 409 -17.69 -7.23 10.54
C THR A 409 -16.67 -8.22 9.98
N TYR A 410 -15.88 -8.81 10.87
CA TYR A 410 -15.05 -9.95 10.53
C TYR A 410 -15.93 -11.18 10.27
N GLU A 411 -15.85 -11.73 9.07
CA GLU A 411 -16.55 -12.94 8.66
C GLU A 411 -15.52 -14.03 8.37
N GLN A 412 -15.77 -15.25 8.85
CA GLN A 412 -14.95 -16.42 8.54
C GLN A 412 -15.51 -17.10 7.29
N TYR A 413 -14.64 -17.32 6.31
CA TYR A 413 -14.95 -17.96 5.02
C TYR A 413 -14.21 -19.29 4.84
#